data_AF-A0A925LVH7-F1
#
_entry.id   AF-A0A925LVH7-F1
#
_cell.length_a   1.000
_cell.length_b   1.000
_cell.length_c   1.000
_cell.angle_alpha   90.00
_cell.angle_beta   90.00
_cell.angle_gamma   90.00
#
_symmetry.space_group_name_H-M   'P 1'
#
loop_
_entity.id
_entity.type
_entity.pdbx_description
1 polymer ?
#
loop_
_entity_poly.entity_id
_entity_poly.type
_entity_poly.pdbx_seq_one_letter_code
_entity_poly.pdbx_strand_id
1 'polypeptide(L)' 'QIADAFQLILNRNPTADEIAAAKRFVTDTGDDALTHLCLSLLNCNEFVCVD' A
#
# COMPACT_ATOMS: atom_id res chain seq x y z
N GLN A 1 -2.16 3.18 10.23
CA GLN A 1 -1.55 3.90 9.09
C GLN A 1 -1.44 3.02 7.84
N ILE A 2 -0.64 1.94 7.82
CA ILE A 2 -0.56 1.04 6.63
C ILE A 2 -1.92 0.41 6.30
N ALA A 3 -2.59 -0.21 7.28
CA ALA A 3 -3.89 -0.84 7.06
C ALA A 3 -4.96 0.15 6.60
N ASP A 4 -4.94 1.37 7.15
CA ASP A 4 -5.87 2.44 6.76
C ASP A 4 -5.63 2.88 5.31
N ALA A 5 -4.36 2.98 4.87
CA ALA A 5 -4.04 3.32 3.48
C ALA A 5 -4.55 2.24 2.49
N PHE A 6 -4.42 0.96 2.84
CA PHE A 6 -5.00 -0.13 2.04
C PHE A 6 -6.52 -0.05 1.97
N GLN A 7 -7.19 0.24 3.10
CA GLN A 7 -8.63 0.40 3.09
C GLN A 7 -9.09 1.61 2.26
N LEU A 8 -8.43 2.75 2.42
CA LEU A 8 -8.82 3.96 1.71
C LEU A 8 -8.59 3.89 0.20
N ILE A 9 -7.52 3.21 -0.25
CA ILE A 9 -7.10 3.19 -1.66
C ILE A 9 -7.60 1.95 -2.39
N LEU A 10 -7.58 0.78 -1.74
CA LEU A 10 -7.95 -0.49 -2.36
C LEU A 10 -9.30 -1.03 -1.88
N ASN A 11 -9.99 -0.33 -0.95
CA ASN A 11 -11.27 -0.73 -0.38
C ASN A 11 -11.29 -2.17 0.18
N ARG A 12 -10.14 -2.60 0.74
CA ARG A 12 -9.98 -3.91 1.35
C ARG A 12 -8.93 -3.88 2.46
N ASN A 13 -8.99 -4.88 3.32
CA ASN A 13 -7.92 -5.10 4.29
C ASN A 13 -6.69 -5.70 3.59
N PRO A 14 -5.48 -5.31 4.00
CA PRO A 14 -4.26 -5.96 3.53
C PRO A 14 -4.14 -7.38 4.09
N THR A 15 -3.49 -8.26 3.34
CA THR A 15 -3.10 -9.59 3.84
C THR A 15 -1.88 -9.50 4.77
N ALA A 16 -1.57 -10.58 5.48
CA ALA A 16 -0.39 -10.63 6.36
C ALA A 16 0.92 -10.38 5.61
N ASP A 17 1.04 -10.93 4.39
CA ASP A 17 2.22 -10.78 3.54
C ASP A 17 2.35 -9.34 3.02
N GLU A 18 1.24 -8.72 2.63
CA GLU A 18 1.22 -7.32 2.20
C GLU A 18 1.57 -6.36 3.33
N ILE A 19 1.12 -6.66 4.55
CA ILE A 19 1.53 -5.90 5.74
C ILE A 19 3.04 -6.04 5.95
N ALA A 20 3.60 -7.24 5.83
CA ALA A 20 5.04 -7.47 5.98
C ALA A 20 5.84 -6.71 4.91
N ALA A 21 5.40 -6.77 3.66
CA ALA A 21 6.01 -6.06 2.54
C ALA A 21 5.93 -4.53 2.72
N ALA A 22 4.75 -4.01 3.09
CA ALA A 22 4.56 -2.58 3.31
C ALA A 22 5.37 -2.07 4.51
N LYS A 23 5.48 -2.85 5.60
CA LYS A 23 6.34 -2.50 6.74
C LYS A 23 7.81 -2.43 6.35
N ARG A 24 8.27 -3.39 5.54
CA ARG A 24 9.64 -3.41 5.03
C ARG A 24 9.91 -2.21 4.11
N PHE A 25 8.99 -1.97 3.17
CA PHE A 25 9.03 -0.82 2.28
C PHE A 25 9.12 0.51 3.05
N VAL A 26 8.27 0.68 4.06
CA VAL A 26 8.26 1.90 4.89
C VAL A 26 9.58 2.07 5.65
N THR A 27 10.15 0.97 6.15
CA THR A 27 11.43 0.98 6.86
C THR A 27 12.59 1.34 5.92
N ASP A 28 12.57 0.85 4.68
CA ASP A 28 13.64 1.04 3.70
C ASP A 28 13.60 2.44 3.04
N THR A 29 12.43 3.09 3.00
CA THR A 29 12.23 4.38 2.30
C THR A 29 12.57 5.60 3.18
N GLY A 30 12.43 5.50 4.50
CA GLY A 30 12.75 6.59 5.42
C GLY A 30 11.65 7.67 5.49
N ASP A 31 12.04 8.95 5.50
CA ASP A 31 11.08 10.06 5.50
C ASP A 31 10.20 10.00 4.23
N ASP A 32 8.92 10.39 4.36
CA ASP A 32 7.88 10.28 3.31
C ASP A 32 7.48 8.86 2.87
N ALA A 33 7.93 7.82 3.59
CA ALA A 33 7.57 6.43 3.32
C ALA A 33 6.07 6.16 3.15
N LEU A 34 5.21 6.85 3.92
CA LEU A 34 3.76 6.69 3.80
C LEU A 34 3.22 7.27 2.49
N THR A 35 3.76 8.38 2.02
CA THR A 35 3.41 8.99 0.73
C THR A 35 3.76 8.05 -0.42
N HIS A 36 4.98 7.49 -0.40
CA HIS A 36 5.43 6.52 -1.39
C HIS A 36 4.61 5.21 -1.35
N LEU A 37 4.21 4.77 -0.15
CA LEU A 37 3.31 3.62 -0.01
C LEU A 37 1.95 3.92 -0.66
N CYS A 38 1.34 5.07 -0.38
CA CYS A 38 0.06 5.47 -0.97
C CYS A 38 0.13 5.54 -2.50
N LEU A 39 1.19 6.12 -3.06
CA LEU A 39 1.41 6.16 -4.52
C LEU A 39 1.55 4.75 -5.11
N SER A 40 2.24 3.84 -4.42
CA SER A 40 2.38 2.46 -4.87
C SER A 40 1.03 1.73 -4.86
N LEU A 41 0.22 1.95 -3.82
CA LEU A 41 -1.13 1.38 -3.73
C LEU A 41 -2.07 1.94 -4.83
N LEU A 42 -1.98 3.24 -5.14
CA LEU A 42 -2.76 3.84 -6.22
C LEU A 42 -2.42 3.19 -7.57
N ASN A 43 -1.13 2.97 -7.85
CA ASN A 43 -0.71 2.24 -9.05
C ASN A 43 -1.27 0.81 -9.06
N CYS A 44 -1.23 0.08 -7.94
CA CYS A 44 -1.82 -1.26 -7.87
C CYS A 44 -3.33 -1.28 -8.15
N ASN A 45 -4.05 -0.20 -7.83
CA ASN A 45 -5.47 -0.06 -8.18
C ASN A 45 -5.66 0.18 -9.68
N GLU A 46 -4.82 1.02 -10.28
CA GLU A 46 -4.93 1.44 -11.69
C GLU A 46 -4.71 0.28 -12.68
N PHE A 47 -3.99 -0.77 -12.27
CA PHE A 47 -3.78 -1.99 -13.07
C PHE A 47 -4.80 -3.10 -12.84
N VAL A 48 -5.87 -2.87 -12.06
CA VAL A 48 -7.02 -3.78 -12.04
C VAL A 48 -7.78 -3.59 -13.35
N CYS A 49 -7.31 -4.26 -14.41
CA CYS A 49 -8.10 -4.48 -15.61
C CYS A 49 -9.40 -5.16 -15.19
N VAL A 50 -10.50 -4.42 -15.29
CA VAL A 50 -11.84 -4.97 -15.26
C VAL A 50 -12.01 -5.73 -16.58
N ASP A 51 -11.80 -7.05 -16.56
CA ASP A 51 -12.31 -7.96 -17.59
C ASP A 51 -13.71 -8.43 -17.16
#